data_AF-A0A2V8DT84-F1
#
_entry.id   AF-A0A2V8DT84-F1
#
_cell.length_a   1.000
_cell.length_b   1.000
_cell.length_c   1.000
_cell.angle_alpha   90.00
_cell.angle_beta   90.00
_cell.angle_gamma   90.00
#
_symmetry.space_group_name_H-M   'P 1'
#
loop_
_entity.id
_entity.type
_entity.pdbx_description
1 polymer ?
#
loop_
_entity_poly.entity_id
_entity_poly.type
_entity_poly.pdbx_seq_one_letter_code
_entity_poly.pdbx_strand_id
1 'polypeptide(L)'
;MKIRNTNGFTLIELLIVVAIIGIIAAIAVPGLLRARMSGNEASAIGSMRAINTAQVNYSQRCQGYAMTLPELKAAGDFLSPDLTSAASVAKSGYMVTLAPGAGNTAMPAPPAGCTTPGSNYYASAVPLTLGSTGTRSFS
;
A
#
# COMPACT_ATOMS: atom_id res chain seq x y z
N MET A 1 -35.61 -13.44 52.72
CA MET A 1 -34.83 -13.84 51.53
C MET A 1 -35.43 -13.13 50.31
N LYS A 2 -34.75 -12.11 49.78
CA LYS A 2 -35.27 -11.25 48.70
C LYS A 2 -35.08 -12.00 47.37
N ILE A 3 -36.17 -12.46 46.75
CA ILE A 3 -36.12 -13.11 45.43
C ILE A 3 -35.70 -12.04 44.42
N ARG A 4 -34.53 -12.22 43.81
CA ARG A 4 -34.05 -11.34 42.74
C ARG A 4 -34.87 -11.64 41.49
N ASN A 5 -35.64 -10.66 41.03
CA ASN A 5 -36.40 -10.76 39.78
C ASN A 5 -35.41 -10.74 38.60
N THR A 6 -35.02 -11.93 38.12
CA THR A 6 -34.20 -12.06 36.92
C THR A 6 -35.11 -11.89 35.71
N ASN A 7 -35.18 -10.67 35.19
CA ASN A 7 -35.82 -10.41 33.89
C ASN A 7 -34.95 -11.09 32.81
N GLY A 8 -35.46 -12.16 32.21
CA GLY A 8 -34.84 -12.83 31.07
C GLY A 8 -35.09 -12.05 29.78
N PHE A 9 -34.10 -12.07 28.88
CA PHE A 9 -34.23 -11.51 27.53
C PHE A 9 -35.19 -12.39 26.72
N THR A 10 -36.16 -11.79 26.02
CA THR A 10 -37.08 -12.57 25.18
C THR A 10 -36.44 -12.91 23.83
N LEU A 11 -36.83 -14.06 23.24
CA LEU A 11 -36.36 -14.44 21.90
C LEU A 11 -36.81 -13.44 20.83
N ILE A 12 -37.97 -12.80 21.02
CA ILE A 12 -38.48 -11.79 20.09
C ILE A 12 -37.66 -10.50 20.13
N GLU A 13 -37.19 -10.08 21.33
CA GLU A 13 -36.28 -8.95 21.46
C GLU A 13 -34.96 -9.21 20.73
N LEU A 14 -34.38 -10.41 20.85
CA LEU A 14 -33.16 -10.74 20.10
C LEU A 14 -33.40 -10.79 18.59
N LEU A 15 -34.54 -11.31 18.15
CA LEU A 15 -34.87 -11.39 16.72
C LEU A 15 -34.98 -10.02 16.05
N ILE A 16 -35.63 -9.06 16.70
CA ILE A 16 -35.77 -7.70 16.15
C ILE A 16 -34.40 -7.02 16.09
N VAL A 17 -33.56 -7.22 17.10
CA VAL A 17 -32.21 -6.62 17.14
C VAL A 17 -31.35 -7.13 15.98
N VAL A 18 -31.30 -8.45 15.74
CA VAL A 18 -30.51 -8.99 14.62
C VAL A 18 -31.08 -8.60 13.27
N ALA A 19 -32.41 -8.44 13.15
CA ALA A 19 -33.04 -7.95 11.92
C ALA A 19 -32.60 -6.51 11.60
N ILE A 20 -32.59 -5.61 12.59
CA ILE A 20 -32.16 -4.22 12.41
C ILE A 20 -30.66 -4.15 12.08
N ILE A 21 -29.82 -4.89 12.79
CA ILE A 21 -28.37 -4.97 12.51
C ILE A 21 -28.14 -5.51 11.08
N GLY A 22 -28.91 -6.50 10.65
CA GLY A 22 -28.84 -7.07 9.30
C GLY A 22 -29.14 -6.04 8.21
N ILE A 23 -30.17 -5.21 8.39
CA ILE A 23 -30.52 -4.13 7.45
C ILE A 23 -29.39 -3.09 7.37
N ILE A 24 -28.85 -2.69 8.52
CA ILE A 24 -27.74 -1.72 8.57
C ILE A 24 -26.49 -2.30 7.88
N ALA A 25 -26.15 -3.56 8.17
CA ALA A 25 -24.99 -4.23 7.57
C ALA A 25 -25.11 -4.36 6.05
N ALA A 26 -26.31 -4.69 5.53
CA ALA A 26 -26.54 -4.82 4.08
C ALA A 26 -26.24 -3.52 3.32
N ILE A 27 -26.53 -2.36 3.91
CA ILE A 27 -26.25 -1.04 3.31
C ILE A 27 -24.79 -0.62 3.57
N ALA A 28 -24.28 -0.86 4.77
CA ALA A 28 -22.97 -0.38 5.20
C ALA A 28 -21.80 -1.13 4.55
N VAL A 29 -21.89 -2.46 4.41
CA VAL A 29 -20.80 -3.31 3.89
C VAL A 29 -20.35 -2.89 2.48
N PRO A 30 -21.22 -2.73 1.47
CA PRO A 30 -20.77 -2.31 0.13
C PRO A 30 -20.19 -0.88 0.12
N GLY A 31 -20.66 0.00 1.01
CA GLY A 31 -20.06 1.32 1.22
C GLY A 31 -18.64 1.23 1.77
N LEU A 32 -18.44 0.41 2.80
CA LEU A 32 -17.14 0.18 3.43
C LEU A 32 -16.12 -0.44 2.47
N LEU A 33 -16.53 -1.41 1.64
CA LEU A 33 -15.66 -2.02 0.64
C LEU A 33 -15.16 -0.99 -0.39
N ARG A 34 -16.05 -0.11 -0.86
CA ARG A 34 -15.67 0.99 -1.77
C ARG A 34 -14.74 2.00 -1.11
N ALA A 35 -15.01 2.37 0.15
CA ALA A 35 -14.13 3.26 0.91
C ALA A 35 -12.74 2.66 1.12
N ARG A 36 -12.65 1.36 1.43
CA ARG A 36 -11.38 0.64 1.54
C ARG A 36 -10.60 0.62 0.23
N MET A 37 -11.25 0.32 -0.90
CA MET A 37 -10.60 0.37 -2.22
C MET A 37 -10.05 1.77 -2.53
N SER A 38 -10.83 2.82 -2.26
CA SER A 38 -10.36 4.20 -2.45
C SER A 38 -9.18 4.54 -1.53
N GLY A 39 -9.17 4.07 -0.29
CA GLY A 39 -8.06 4.23 0.65
C GLY A 39 -6.78 3.50 0.19
N ASN A 40 -6.93 2.28 -0.33
CA ASN A 40 -5.83 1.51 -0.91
C ASN A 40 -5.20 2.25 -2.10
N GLU A 41 -6.03 2.77 -3.00
CA GLU A 41 -5.59 3.58 -4.15
C GLU A 41 -4.87 4.86 -3.72
N ALA A 42 -5.37 5.57 -2.70
CA ALA A 42 -4.70 6.73 -2.14
C ALA A 42 -3.33 6.38 -1.54
N SER A 43 -3.23 5.24 -0.84
CA SER A 43 -1.97 4.73 -0.30
C SER A 43 -0.98 4.35 -1.42
N ALA A 44 -1.46 3.76 -2.51
CA ALA A 44 -0.63 3.43 -3.68
C ALA A 44 -0.07 4.69 -4.33
N ILE A 45 -0.92 5.70 -4.58
CA ILE A 45 -0.49 7.01 -5.12
C ILE A 45 0.54 7.67 -4.19
N GLY A 46 0.31 7.65 -2.87
CA GLY A 46 1.26 8.19 -1.90
C GLY A 46 2.62 7.48 -1.94
N SER A 47 2.61 6.15 -2.06
CA SER A 47 3.82 5.34 -2.19
C SER A 47 4.59 5.67 -3.47
N MET A 48 3.90 5.83 -4.60
CA MET A 48 4.52 6.21 -5.88
C MET A 48 5.17 7.61 -5.81
N ARG A 49 4.50 8.58 -5.18
CA ARG A 49 5.08 9.92 -4.97
C ARG A 49 6.30 9.90 -4.06
N ALA A 50 6.26 9.09 -3.00
CA ALA A 50 7.39 8.91 -2.09
C ALA A 50 8.58 8.29 -2.82
N ILE A 51 8.36 7.25 -3.65
CA ILE A 51 9.39 6.64 -4.49
C ILE A 51 9.98 7.67 -5.45
N ASN A 52 9.16 8.43 -6.18
CA ASN A 52 9.66 9.44 -7.11
C ASN A 52 10.50 10.51 -6.40
N THR A 53 10.05 11.00 -5.25
CA THR A 53 10.80 11.97 -4.44
C THR A 53 12.12 11.38 -3.95
N ALA A 54 12.12 10.14 -3.46
CA ALA A 54 13.32 9.45 -3.05
C ALA A 54 14.29 9.25 -4.22
N GLN A 55 13.80 8.94 -5.42
CA GLN A 55 14.62 8.78 -6.63
C GLN A 55 15.30 10.08 -7.05
N VAL A 56 14.62 11.23 -6.93
CA VAL A 56 15.24 12.54 -7.18
C VAL A 56 16.35 12.83 -6.17
N ASN A 57 16.15 12.49 -4.89
CA ASN A 57 17.21 12.62 -3.88
C ASN A 57 18.37 11.66 -4.14
N TYR A 58 18.07 10.44 -4.58
CA TYR A 58 19.06 9.43 -4.96
C TYR A 58 19.90 9.93 -6.14
N SER A 59 19.28 10.50 -7.17
CA SER A 59 20.00 10.97 -8.36
C SER A 59 20.91 12.17 -8.11
N GLN A 60 20.52 13.06 -7.19
CA GLN A 60 21.38 14.15 -6.75
C GLN A 60 22.67 13.66 -6.05
N ARG A 61 22.60 12.51 -5.36
CA ARG A 61 23.73 11.96 -4.61
C ARG A 61 24.56 10.97 -5.42
N CYS A 62 23.89 10.13 -6.19
CA CYS A 62 24.46 8.96 -6.87
C CYS A 62 24.61 9.15 -8.38
N GLN A 63 24.22 10.31 -8.92
CA GLN A 63 24.29 10.65 -10.35
C GLN A 63 23.49 9.74 -11.29
N GLY A 64 22.62 8.88 -10.74
CA GLY A 64 21.74 7.96 -11.48
C GLY A 64 20.53 7.60 -10.62
N TYR A 65 19.74 6.62 -11.03
CA TYR A 65 18.53 6.20 -10.32
C TYR A 65 18.69 4.83 -9.68
N ALA A 66 18.00 4.62 -8.56
CA ALA A 66 17.99 3.31 -7.93
C ALA A 66 17.16 2.33 -8.77
N MET A 67 17.70 1.14 -9.02
CA MET A 67 17.04 0.11 -9.84
C MET A 67 16.14 -0.79 -9.01
N THR A 68 16.29 -0.77 -7.68
CA THR A 68 15.51 -1.60 -6.74
C THR A 68 15.10 -0.81 -5.49
N LEU A 69 14.00 -1.22 -4.84
CA LEU A 69 13.52 -0.59 -3.60
C LEU A 69 14.54 -0.66 -2.44
N PRO A 70 15.26 -1.78 -2.23
CA PRO A 70 16.31 -1.84 -1.19
C PRO A 70 17.48 -0.89 -1.44
N GLU A 71 17.91 -0.73 -2.69
CA GLU A 71 18.96 0.25 -3.07
C GLU A 71 18.52 1.68 -2.76
N LEU A 72 17.27 2.02 -3.07
CA LEU A 72 16.71 3.33 -2.83
C LEU A 72 16.72 3.69 -1.33
N LYS A 73 16.54 2.70 -0.45
CA LYS A 73 16.70 2.85 1.00
C LYS A 73 18.16 2.99 1.43
N ALA A 74 19.07 2.20 0.84
CA ALA A 74 20.47 2.19 1.25
C ALA A 74 21.15 3.56 1.10
N ALA A 75 20.74 4.35 0.11
CA ALA A 75 21.23 5.72 -0.07
C ALA A 75 20.54 6.75 0.84
N GLY A 76 19.45 6.40 1.54
CA GLY A 76 18.85 7.22 2.58
C GLY A 76 17.45 6.75 2.98
N ASP A 77 17.08 7.03 4.22
CA ASP A 77 15.84 6.53 4.84
C ASP A 77 14.61 7.37 4.43
N PHE A 78 14.42 7.55 3.12
CA PHE A 78 13.37 8.40 2.53
C PHE A 78 12.03 7.69 2.34
N LEU A 79 11.99 6.38 2.61
CA LEU A 79 10.83 5.52 2.41
C LEU A 79 10.46 4.84 3.73
N SER A 80 9.16 4.61 3.94
CA SER A 80 8.71 3.79 5.07
C SER A 80 9.32 2.38 4.98
N PRO A 81 9.74 1.77 6.11
CA PRO A 81 10.33 0.43 6.13
C PRO A 81 9.50 -0.62 5.37
N ASP A 82 8.17 -0.50 5.44
CA ASP A 82 7.20 -1.38 4.75
C ASP A 82 7.32 -1.39 3.23
N LEU A 83 7.96 -0.39 2.60
CA LEU A 83 8.14 -0.33 1.14
C LEU A 83 9.51 -0.86 0.70
N THR A 84 10.40 -1.16 1.63
CA THR A 84 11.83 -1.39 1.35
C THR A 84 12.29 -2.81 1.64
N SER A 85 11.37 -3.68 2.03
CA SER A 85 11.64 -5.05 2.46
C SER A 85 11.99 -6.00 1.30
N ALA A 86 11.61 -5.66 0.06
CA ALA A 86 11.91 -6.43 -1.15
C ALA A 86 11.82 -5.52 -2.40
N ALA A 87 12.24 -6.04 -3.56
CA ALA A 87 12.10 -5.34 -4.86
C ALA A 87 10.63 -5.15 -5.30
N SER A 88 9.73 -5.96 -4.75
CA SER A 88 8.28 -5.91 -4.95
C SER A 88 7.61 -6.07 -3.60
N VAL A 89 6.81 -5.11 -3.17
CA VAL A 89 6.20 -5.14 -1.83
C VAL A 89 4.69 -4.92 -1.89
N ALA A 90 3.96 -5.77 -1.18
CA ALA A 90 2.53 -5.59 -0.96
C ALA A 90 2.28 -4.56 0.14
N LYS A 91 1.65 -3.42 -0.20
CA LYS A 91 1.22 -2.39 0.75
C LYS A 91 -0.22 -2.00 0.47
N SER A 92 -1.06 -2.05 1.50
CA SER A 92 -2.47 -1.58 1.43
C SER A 92 -3.23 -2.13 0.21
N GLY A 93 -3.15 -3.44 -0.06
CA GLY A 93 -3.88 -4.06 -1.18
C GLY A 93 -3.22 -3.90 -2.57
N TYR A 94 -2.05 -3.27 -2.65
CA TYR A 94 -1.32 -3.02 -3.89
C TYR A 94 0.07 -3.64 -3.85
N MET A 95 0.51 -4.20 -4.97
CA MET A 95 1.90 -4.59 -5.24
C MET A 95 2.63 -3.38 -5.79
N VAL A 96 3.58 -2.85 -5.01
CA VAL A 96 4.46 -1.75 -5.42
C VAL A 96 5.79 -2.35 -5.84
N THR A 97 6.21 -2.08 -7.07
CA THR A 97 7.46 -2.59 -7.64
C THR A 97 8.32 -1.46 -8.16
N LEU A 98 9.63 -1.54 -7.94
CA LEU A 98 10.62 -0.68 -8.56
C LEU A 98 11.60 -1.58 -9.29
N ALA A 99 11.79 -1.30 -10.57
CA ALA A 99 12.68 -2.05 -11.44
C ALA A 99 13.50 -1.08 -12.32
N PRO A 100 14.61 -1.55 -12.92
CA PRO A 100 15.27 -0.82 -13.99
C PRO A 100 14.31 -0.65 -15.18
N GLY A 101 14.32 0.53 -15.81
CA GLY A 101 13.53 0.78 -17.01
C GLY A 101 14.09 0.05 -18.24
N ALA A 102 13.31 0.04 -19.32
CA ALA A 102 13.79 -0.51 -20.58
C ALA A 102 15.03 0.27 -21.09
N GLY A 103 16.04 -0.46 -21.57
CA GLY A 103 17.30 0.16 -22.03
C GLY A 103 18.16 0.76 -20.91
N ASN A 104 17.88 0.43 -19.65
CA ASN A 104 18.69 0.89 -18.53
C ASN A 104 20.15 0.44 -18.67
N THR A 105 21.06 1.35 -18.38
CA THR A 105 22.50 1.10 -18.34
C THR A 105 23.00 1.37 -16.93
N ALA A 106 23.69 0.39 -16.34
CA ALA A 106 24.34 0.58 -15.05
C ALA A 106 25.50 1.57 -15.21
N MET A 107 25.59 2.54 -14.29
CA MET A 107 26.67 3.51 -14.29
C MET A 107 27.96 2.87 -13.77
N PRO A 108 29.08 3.00 -14.50
CA PRO A 108 30.30 2.23 -14.24
C PRO A 108 31.10 2.65 -13.00
N ALA A 109 30.73 3.74 -12.32
CA ALA A 109 31.41 4.20 -11.11
C ALA A 109 30.45 5.01 -10.21
N PRO A 110 29.70 4.36 -9.31
CA PRO A 110 28.91 5.08 -8.33
C PRO A 110 29.78 5.92 -7.38
N PRO A 111 29.32 7.12 -6.98
CA PRO A 111 29.87 7.82 -5.81
C PRO A 111 29.86 6.93 -4.55
N ALA A 112 30.79 7.17 -3.62
CA ALA A 112 30.89 6.40 -2.39
C ALA A 112 29.56 6.41 -1.60
N GLY A 113 29.07 5.21 -1.24
CA GLY A 113 27.78 5.03 -0.55
C GLY A 113 26.58 4.71 -1.46
N CYS A 114 26.79 4.65 -2.78
CA CYS A 114 25.77 4.26 -3.76
C CYS A 114 26.08 2.88 -4.35
N THR A 115 25.07 2.08 -4.66
CA THR A 115 25.23 0.74 -5.24
C THR A 115 24.75 0.73 -6.69
N THR A 116 25.66 0.67 -7.66
CA THR A 116 25.38 0.55 -9.13
C THR A 116 24.08 1.23 -9.64
N PRO A 117 23.96 2.57 -9.57
CA PRO A 117 22.84 3.32 -10.13
C PRO A 117 22.60 3.00 -11.61
N GLY A 118 21.34 3.04 -12.04
CA GLY A 118 20.94 2.96 -13.44
C GLY A 118 20.74 4.34 -14.07
N SER A 119 20.73 4.38 -15.41
CA SER A 119 20.34 5.56 -16.19
C SER A 119 18.84 5.85 -16.17
N ASN A 120 18.00 4.85 -15.89
CA ASN A 120 16.56 5.02 -15.76
C ASN A 120 15.92 3.99 -14.81
N TYR A 121 14.69 4.26 -14.40
CA TYR A 121 13.91 3.37 -13.54
C TYR A 121 12.44 3.34 -13.97
N TYR A 122 11.72 2.31 -13.53
CA TYR A 122 10.29 2.18 -13.65
C TYR A 122 9.72 1.78 -12.29
N ALA A 123 8.75 2.55 -11.79
CA ALA A 123 7.98 2.20 -10.63
C ALA A 123 6.55 1.85 -11.06
N SER A 124 5.90 0.94 -10.36
CA SER A 124 4.47 0.72 -10.53
C SER A 124 3.81 0.24 -9.26
N ALA A 125 2.51 0.52 -9.15
CA ALA A 125 1.63 0.02 -8.12
C ALA A 125 0.40 -0.61 -8.80
N VAL A 126 0.30 -1.94 -8.72
CA VAL A 126 -0.82 -2.70 -9.29
C VAL A 126 -1.66 -3.33 -8.18
N PRO A 127 -2.99 -3.39 -8.31
CA PRO A 127 -3.82 -4.01 -7.28
C PRO A 127 -3.51 -5.50 -7.15
N LEU A 128 -3.40 -6.02 -5.93
CA LEU A 128 -3.23 -7.46 -5.67
C LEU A 128 -4.38 -8.30 -6.24
N THR A 129 -5.60 -7.77 -6.22
CA THR A 129 -6.77 -8.40 -6.82
C THR A 129 -7.64 -7.32 -7.45
N LEU A 130 -7.67 -7.32 -8.78
CA LEU A 130 -8.42 -6.35 -9.55
C LEU A 130 -9.92 -6.42 -9.22
N GLY A 131 -10.52 -5.26 -8.93
CA GLY A 131 -11.94 -5.16 -8.55
C GLY A 131 -12.25 -5.46 -7.09
N SER A 132 -11.25 -5.84 -6.28
CA SER A 132 -11.41 -6.08 -4.83
C SER A 132 -10.51 -5.19 -3.98
N THR A 133 -9.21 -5.15 -4.28
CA THR A 133 -8.28 -4.28 -3.55
C THR A 133 -8.13 -2.91 -4.18
N GLY A 134 -8.41 -2.79 -5.48
CA GLY A 134 -8.50 -1.56 -6.24
C GLY A 134 -8.83 -1.84 -7.71
N THR A 135 -9.13 -0.80 -8.49
CA THR A 135 -9.55 -0.94 -9.91
C THR A 135 -8.55 -0.36 -10.91
N ARG A 136 -7.60 0.43 -10.44
CA ARG A 136 -6.59 1.12 -11.25
C ARG A 136 -5.18 0.75 -10.84
N SER A 137 -4.28 0.72 -11.81
CA SER A 137 -2.84 0.67 -11.60
C SER A 137 -2.23 2.08 -11.73
N PHE A 138 -1.04 2.24 -11.14
CA PHE A 138 -0.26 3.48 -11.19
C PHE A 138 1.17 3.16 -11.60
N SER A 139 1.84 4.08 -12.28
CA SER A 139 3.23 3.99 -12.70
C SER A 139 3.88 5.36 -12.70
#